data_AF-A0A7W7HHQ8-F1
#
_entry.id   AF-A0A7W7HHQ8-F1
#
_cell.length_a   1.000
_cell.length_b   1.000
_cell.length_c   1.000
_cell.angle_alpha   90.00
_cell.angle_beta   90.00
_cell.angle_gamma   90.00
#
_symmetry.space_group_name_H-M   'P 1'
#
loop_
_entity.id
_entity.type
_entity.pdbx_description
1 polymer ?
#
loop_
_entity_poly.entity_id
_entity_poly.type
_entity_poly.pdbx_seq_one_letter_code
_entity_poly.pdbx_strand_id
1 'polypeptide(L)'
;MAALIDVPAFRDSIPSGIIAVADRLTATGAVGELASVGGGAQAEVTDDGAVFLAWVGVVDRAFTGECDCDGPADDDGFCAHAVAVALASFDADVRFAAEADPYAEEPDHVVYERAVRSLDPGRLAALVVDHATRDRLFAARLLSAAGLLEHRSAVEVYEAVLQEVAAVTTGSRWEIADVEDAGRRLITETEILCAGPAGTEALELVEEAIEIWDGLAGHLVDAWDVRRLDPEDVTDALAEARRDLLDR
;
A
#
# COMPACT_ATOMS: atom_id res chain seq x y z
N MET A 1 -5.18 -11.26 7.90
CA MET A 1 -5.89 -10.08 8.42
C MET A 1 -4.84 -9.10 8.89
N ALA A 2 -4.99 -7.82 8.54
CA ALA A 2 -4.06 -6.79 8.99
C ALA A 2 -4.42 -6.36 10.43
N ALA A 3 -3.40 -6.09 11.25
CA ALA A 3 -3.58 -5.47 12.55
C ALA A 3 -3.79 -3.97 12.40
N LEU A 4 -4.76 -3.41 13.11
CA LEU A 4 -4.93 -1.96 13.22
C LEU A 4 -4.17 -1.48 14.45
N ILE A 5 -3.18 -0.61 14.26
CA ILE A 5 -2.41 -0.02 15.35
C ILE A 5 -2.96 1.36 15.67
N ASP A 6 -3.33 1.59 16.92
CA ASP A 6 -3.70 2.92 17.42
C ASP A 6 -2.42 3.73 17.66
N VAL A 7 -2.03 4.54 16.66
CA VAL A 7 -0.77 5.30 16.68
C VAL A 7 -0.69 6.28 17.85
N PRO A 8 -1.74 7.07 18.18
CA PRO A 8 -1.75 7.88 19.40
C PRO A 8 -1.50 7.06 20.67
N ALA A 9 -2.23 5.94 20.85
CA ALA A 9 -2.06 5.10 22.03
C ALA A 9 -0.66 4.46 22.09
N PHE A 10 -0.09 4.08 20.94
CA PHE A 10 1.29 3.62 20.85
C PHE A 10 2.26 4.70 21.32
N ARG A 11 2.18 5.92 20.78
CA ARG A 11 3.06 7.04 21.19
C ARG A 11 2.97 7.36 22.68
N ASP A 12 1.76 7.33 23.24
CA ASP A 12 1.53 7.57 24.68
C ASP A 12 2.09 6.45 25.57
N SER A 13 2.28 5.24 25.02
CA SER A 13 2.87 4.11 25.75
C SER A 13 4.39 4.13 25.81
N ILE A 14 5.05 4.93 24.96
CA ILE A 14 6.50 5.00 24.86
C ILE A 14 7.06 6.13 25.74
N PRO A 15 8.16 5.91 26.48
CA PRO A 15 8.83 6.98 27.22
C PRO A 15 9.17 8.19 26.34
N SER A 16 8.88 9.40 26.84
CA SER A 16 9.04 10.64 26.06
C SER A 16 10.47 10.90 25.57
N GLY A 17 11.48 10.43 26.30
CA GLY A 17 12.88 10.49 25.86
C GLY A 17 13.15 9.65 24.63
N ILE A 18 12.52 8.46 24.53
CA ILE A 18 12.64 7.57 23.38
C ILE A 18 11.91 8.15 22.18
N ILE A 19 10.67 8.66 22.37
CA ILE A 19 9.91 9.36 21.34
C ILE A 19 10.69 10.53 20.75
N ALA A 20 11.31 11.37 21.60
CA ALA A 20 12.07 12.52 21.13
C ALA A 20 13.28 12.14 20.24
N VAL A 21 13.92 11.00 20.54
CA VAL A 21 15.01 10.47 19.71
C VAL A 21 14.47 9.88 18.42
N ALA A 22 13.38 9.10 18.48
CA ALA A 22 12.75 8.51 17.30
C ALA A 22 12.22 9.55 16.32
N ASP A 23 11.58 10.61 16.82
CA ASP A 23 11.11 11.74 16.00
C ASP A 23 12.29 12.45 15.32
N ARG A 24 13.42 12.62 16.03
CA ARG A 24 14.65 13.17 15.43
C ARG A 24 15.17 12.28 14.30
N LEU A 25 15.28 10.97 14.53
CA LEU A 25 15.77 10.01 13.54
C LEU A 25 14.90 10.06 12.26
N THR A 26 13.58 10.00 12.44
CA THR A 26 12.61 10.07 11.34
C THR A 26 12.73 11.40 10.58
N ALA A 27 12.76 12.54 11.29
CA ALA A 27 12.86 13.86 10.67
C ALA A 27 14.19 14.10 9.92
N THR A 28 15.27 13.41 10.31
CA THR A 28 16.58 13.51 9.63
C THR A 28 16.74 12.55 8.45
N GLY A 29 15.75 11.71 8.16
CA GLY A 29 15.86 10.66 7.13
C GLY A 29 16.87 9.57 7.51
N ALA A 30 17.05 9.34 8.83
CA ALA A 30 17.97 8.34 9.33
C ALA A 30 17.42 6.91 9.20
N VAL A 31 16.12 6.76 8.99
CA VAL A 31 15.45 5.48 8.70
C VAL A 31 15.57 5.23 7.20
N GLY A 32 16.18 4.10 6.83
CA GLY A 32 16.32 3.65 5.45
C GLY A 32 15.00 3.16 4.86
N GLU A 33 15.09 2.48 3.72
CA GLU A 33 13.94 1.90 3.04
C GLU A 33 13.25 0.83 3.93
N LEU A 34 11.92 0.92 4.01
CA LEU A 34 11.10 -0.02 4.76
C LEU A 34 10.89 -1.30 3.95
N ALA A 35 11.24 -2.44 4.52
CA ALA A 35 10.96 -3.76 3.98
C ALA A 35 9.84 -4.46 4.77
N SER A 36 8.90 -5.10 4.07
CA SER A 36 8.00 -6.08 4.67
C SER A 36 8.80 -7.33 4.98
N VAL A 37 8.90 -7.71 6.26
CA VAL A 37 9.61 -8.92 6.69
C VAL A 37 8.75 -9.65 7.71
N GLY A 38 8.38 -10.88 7.38
CA GLY A 38 7.66 -11.76 8.29
C GLY A 38 6.32 -11.23 8.79
N GLY A 39 5.65 -10.37 8.02
CA GLY A 39 4.41 -9.71 8.44
C GLY A 39 4.61 -8.50 9.37
N GLY A 40 5.85 -8.09 9.60
CA GLY A 40 6.25 -6.83 10.22
C GLY A 40 6.92 -5.88 9.23
N ALA A 41 7.53 -4.82 9.76
CA ALA A 41 8.31 -3.84 9.02
C ALA A 41 9.76 -3.83 9.53
N GLN A 42 10.72 -3.80 8.62
CA GLN A 42 12.15 -3.74 8.92
C GLN A 42 12.79 -2.55 8.21
N ALA A 43 13.74 -1.88 8.87
CA ALA A 43 14.61 -0.92 8.21
C ALA A 43 15.97 -0.81 8.91
N GLU A 44 16.97 -0.39 8.14
CA GLU A 44 18.24 0.10 8.68
C GLU A 44 18.06 1.52 9.24
N VAL A 45 18.60 1.79 10.42
CA VAL A 45 18.54 3.10 11.07
C VAL A 45 19.95 3.60 11.34
N THR A 46 20.30 4.76 10.81
CA THR A 46 21.62 5.39 11.00
C THR A 46 21.59 6.36 12.18
N ASP A 47 22.29 6.05 13.26
CA ASP A 47 22.35 6.90 14.47
C ASP A 47 23.81 7.13 14.88
N ASP A 48 24.21 8.40 14.98
CA ASP A 48 25.58 8.83 15.27
C ASP A 48 26.68 8.14 14.42
N GLY A 49 26.34 7.77 13.17
CA GLY A 49 27.25 7.14 12.21
C GLY A 49 27.38 5.62 12.33
N ALA A 50 26.65 4.99 13.25
CA ALA A 50 26.43 3.54 13.28
C ALA A 50 25.11 3.20 12.57
N VAL A 51 25.02 1.99 12.02
CA VAL A 51 23.81 1.46 11.37
C VAL A 51 23.27 0.33 12.22
N PHE A 52 21.98 0.39 12.52
CA PHE A 52 21.26 -0.60 13.32
C PHE A 52 20.12 -1.19 12.49
N LEU A 53 19.93 -2.50 12.53
CA LEU A 53 18.79 -3.15 11.90
C LEU A 53 17.67 -3.26 12.94
N ALA A 54 16.53 -2.63 12.65
CA ALA A 54 15.36 -2.66 13.52
C ALA A 54 14.16 -3.25 12.79
N TRP A 55 13.40 -4.09 13.50
CA TRP A 55 12.16 -4.71 13.05
C TRP A 55 11.03 -4.40 14.04
N VAL A 56 9.80 -4.23 13.54
CA VAL A 56 8.60 -4.06 14.36
C VAL A 56 7.42 -4.84 13.79
N GLY A 57 6.53 -5.34 14.66
CA GLY A 57 5.37 -6.10 14.23
C GLY A 57 4.51 -6.59 15.40
N VAL A 58 3.41 -7.28 15.09
CA VAL A 58 2.51 -7.85 16.10
C VAL A 58 2.88 -9.31 16.35
N VAL A 59 3.48 -9.60 17.51
CA VAL A 59 3.83 -10.96 17.95
C VAL A 59 3.01 -11.28 19.20
N ASP A 60 2.39 -12.46 19.26
CA ASP A 60 1.56 -12.88 20.40
C ASP A 60 0.49 -11.84 20.82
N ARG A 61 -0.08 -11.14 19.82
CA ARG A 61 -1.08 -10.05 19.97
C ARG A 61 -0.57 -8.78 20.65
N ALA A 62 0.74 -8.62 20.81
CA ALA A 62 1.37 -7.40 21.26
C ALA A 62 2.19 -6.78 20.13
N PHE A 63 2.12 -5.46 19.99
CA PHE A 63 3.05 -4.76 19.10
C PHE A 63 4.42 -4.73 19.79
N THR A 64 5.44 -5.26 19.11
CA THR A 64 6.80 -5.43 19.64
C THR A 64 7.83 -4.94 18.62
N GLY A 65 9.08 -4.83 19.07
CA GLY A 65 10.20 -4.45 18.22
C GLY A 65 11.48 -5.18 18.61
N GLU A 66 12.30 -5.48 17.61
CA GLU A 66 13.66 -6.00 17.76
C GLU A 66 14.65 -5.01 17.15
N CYS A 67 15.82 -4.86 17.78
CA CYS A 67 16.90 -4.05 17.24
C CYS A 67 18.23 -4.62 17.72
N ASP A 68 19.24 -4.57 16.86
CA ASP A 68 20.61 -5.01 17.16
C ASP A 68 21.44 -3.96 17.94
N CYS A 69 20.82 -2.88 18.42
CA CYS A 69 21.52 -1.88 19.24
C CYS A 69 21.77 -2.40 20.67
N ASP A 70 22.95 -2.10 21.22
CA ASP A 70 23.31 -2.38 22.63
C ASP A 70 22.61 -1.43 23.65
N GLY A 71 21.59 -0.68 23.21
CA GLY A 71 20.87 0.26 24.06
C GLY A 71 19.98 -0.44 25.09
N PRO A 72 19.64 0.24 26.21
CA PRO A 72 18.70 -0.31 27.18
C PRO A 72 17.32 -0.41 26.52
N ALA A 73 16.97 -1.58 26.00
CA ALA A 73 15.61 -2.07 26.12
C ALA A 73 15.41 -2.26 27.62
N ASP A 74 14.77 -1.30 28.30
CA ASP A 74 14.20 -1.61 29.62
C ASP A 74 13.37 -2.89 29.46
N ASP A 75 13.36 -3.80 30.44
CA ASP A 75 13.04 -5.25 30.35
C ASP A 75 11.84 -5.71 29.46
N ASP A 76 10.98 -4.81 28.96
CA ASP A 76 9.87 -5.06 28.01
C ASP A 76 9.69 -3.97 26.91
N GLY A 77 10.70 -3.14 26.59
CA GLY A 77 10.54 -1.85 25.89
C GLY A 77 11.23 -1.68 24.53
N PHE A 78 10.61 -0.88 23.64
CA PHE A 78 11.19 -0.47 22.36
C PHE A 78 12.40 0.46 22.54
N CYS A 79 13.48 0.23 21.77
CA CYS A 79 14.53 1.23 21.61
C CYS A 79 14.09 2.36 20.67
N ALA A 80 14.83 3.48 20.65
CA ALA A 80 14.48 4.61 19.79
C ALA A 80 14.54 4.27 18.29
N HIS A 81 15.39 3.33 17.87
CA HIS A 81 15.47 2.88 16.48
C HIS A 81 14.22 2.10 16.08
N ALA A 82 13.76 1.15 16.90
CA ALA A 82 12.53 0.41 16.66
C ALA A 82 11.29 1.33 16.66
N VAL A 83 11.23 2.31 17.56
CA VAL A 83 10.17 3.33 17.53
C VAL A 83 10.24 4.17 16.25
N ALA A 84 11.43 4.55 15.78
CA ALA A 84 11.57 5.29 14.53
C ALA A 84 11.07 4.46 13.33
N VAL A 85 11.39 3.16 13.27
CA VAL A 85 10.87 2.26 12.24
C VAL A 85 9.35 2.12 12.34
N ALA A 86 8.78 2.00 13.55
CA ALA A 86 7.33 1.95 13.73
C ALA A 86 6.64 3.22 13.23
N LEU A 87 7.14 4.40 13.60
CA LEU A 87 6.59 5.68 13.15
C LEU A 87 6.69 5.84 11.64
N ALA A 88 7.86 5.56 11.06
CA ALA A 88 8.04 5.57 9.60
C ALA A 88 7.08 4.59 8.90
N SER A 89 6.85 3.42 9.50
CA SER A 89 5.90 2.42 8.97
C SER A 89 4.45 2.90 9.02
N PHE A 90 4.05 3.63 10.05
CA PHE A 90 2.71 4.21 10.14
C PHE A 90 2.52 5.34 9.12
N ASP A 91 3.53 6.19 8.95
CA ASP A 91 3.49 7.27 7.96
C ASP A 91 3.44 6.72 6.52
N ALA A 92 4.08 5.56 6.28
CA ALA A 92 4.04 4.86 4.99
C ALA A 92 2.85 3.88 4.82
N ASP A 93 1.86 3.90 5.73
CA ASP A 93 0.68 3.01 5.74
C ASP A 93 1.00 1.51 5.59
N VAL A 94 2.11 1.06 6.20
CA VAL A 94 2.52 -0.34 6.17
C VAL A 94 1.50 -1.21 6.91
N ARG A 95 1.05 -2.28 6.24
CA ARG A 95 0.08 -3.23 6.81
C ARG A 95 0.77 -4.35 7.58
N PHE A 96 0.64 -4.32 8.89
CA PHE A 96 1.12 -5.39 9.78
C PHE A 96 0.21 -6.62 9.73
N ALA A 97 0.80 -7.81 9.71
CA ALA A 97 0.06 -9.05 9.95
C ALA A 97 -0.41 -9.10 11.41
N ALA A 98 -1.56 -9.75 11.67
CA ALA A 98 -2.07 -9.96 13.03
C ALA A 98 -1.18 -10.89 13.88
N GLU A 99 -0.29 -11.64 13.24
CA GLU A 99 0.68 -12.54 13.86
C GLU A 99 1.90 -12.56 12.93
N ALA A 100 2.92 -11.81 13.32
CA ALA A 100 4.16 -11.62 12.59
C ALA A 100 5.26 -12.51 13.18
N ASP A 101 6.26 -12.84 12.38
CA ASP A 101 7.43 -13.62 12.75
C ASP A 101 8.70 -12.85 12.30
N PRO A 102 9.46 -12.22 13.22
CA PRO A 102 10.64 -11.44 12.87
C PRO A 102 11.74 -12.25 12.18
N TYR A 103 11.68 -13.58 12.26
CA TYR A 103 12.64 -14.49 11.65
C TYR A 103 12.09 -15.17 10.39
N ALA A 104 10.88 -14.84 9.96
CA ALA A 104 10.32 -15.38 8.73
C ALA A 104 11.02 -14.74 7.53
N GLU A 105 11.88 -15.54 6.88
CA GLU A 105 12.33 -15.25 5.52
C GLU A 105 11.10 -15.23 4.60
N GLU A 106 10.83 -14.08 3.95
CA GLU A 106 9.83 -14.06 2.88
C GLU A 106 10.26 -15.10 1.83
N PRO A 107 9.42 -16.10 1.51
CA PRO A 107 9.80 -17.11 0.55
C PRO A 107 10.10 -16.45 -0.79
N ASP A 108 11.26 -16.74 -1.37
CA ASP A 108 11.60 -16.22 -2.68
C ASP A 108 10.58 -16.70 -3.74
N HIS A 109 10.59 -16.02 -4.89
CA HIS A 109 9.73 -16.39 -6.04
C HIS A 109 9.87 -17.87 -6.43
N VAL A 110 11.05 -18.47 -6.26
CA VAL A 110 11.33 -19.88 -6.60
C VAL A 110 10.58 -20.84 -5.67
N VAL A 111 10.41 -20.48 -4.40
CA VAL A 111 9.60 -21.25 -3.44
C VAL A 111 8.13 -21.24 -3.86
N TYR A 112 7.57 -20.09 -4.23
CA TYR A 112 6.20 -20.01 -4.72
C TYR A 112 6.00 -20.79 -6.03
N GLU A 113 6.92 -20.68 -6.98
CA GLU A 113 6.88 -21.49 -8.20
C GLU A 113 6.90 -23.00 -7.89
N ARG A 114 7.75 -23.43 -6.95
CA ARG A 114 7.83 -24.83 -6.53
C ARG A 114 6.51 -25.27 -5.89
N ALA A 115 5.92 -24.44 -5.03
CA ALA A 115 4.62 -24.71 -4.43
C ALA A 115 3.54 -24.89 -5.50
N VAL A 116 3.43 -23.95 -6.46
CA VAL A 116 2.47 -24.04 -7.58
C VAL A 116 2.69 -25.31 -8.40
N ARG A 117 3.93 -25.65 -8.75
CA ARG A 117 4.26 -26.87 -9.52
C ARG A 117 3.95 -28.17 -8.77
N SER A 118 3.87 -28.12 -7.44
CA SER A 118 3.59 -29.29 -6.60
C SER A 118 2.09 -29.55 -6.39
N LEU A 119 1.24 -28.57 -6.67
CA LEU A 119 -0.21 -28.69 -6.54
C LEU A 119 -0.80 -29.46 -7.72
N ASP A 120 -1.83 -30.27 -7.46
CA ASP A 120 -2.64 -30.80 -8.53
C ASP A 120 -3.48 -29.67 -9.18
N PRO A 121 -3.85 -29.80 -10.46
CA PRO A 121 -4.57 -28.75 -11.18
C PRO A 121 -5.89 -28.33 -10.53
N GLY A 122 -6.61 -29.25 -9.88
CA GLY A 122 -7.88 -28.97 -9.23
C GLY A 122 -7.69 -28.10 -7.98
N ARG A 123 -6.67 -28.40 -7.17
CA ARG A 123 -6.35 -27.62 -5.99
C ARG A 123 -5.83 -26.22 -6.33
N LEU A 124 -5.00 -26.10 -7.37
CA LEU A 124 -4.56 -24.79 -7.87
C LEU A 124 -5.74 -23.96 -8.36
N ALA A 125 -6.65 -24.55 -9.16
CA ALA A 125 -7.84 -23.86 -9.64
C ALA A 125 -8.71 -23.36 -8.49
N ALA A 126 -8.90 -24.16 -7.44
CA ALA A 126 -9.66 -23.74 -6.26
C ALA A 126 -9.03 -22.54 -5.55
N LEU A 127 -7.70 -22.51 -5.39
CA LEU A 127 -6.99 -21.37 -4.79
C LEU A 127 -7.11 -20.11 -5.63
N VAL A 128 -6.95 -20.23 -6.95
CA VAL A 128 -7.08 -19.12 -7.91
C VAL A 128 -8.50 -18.55 -7.89
N VAL A 129 -9.52 -19.39 -7.90
CA VAL A 129 -10.94 -18.96 -7.82
C VAL A 129 -11.20 -18.26 -6.48
N ASP A 130 -10.76 -18.87 -5.38
CA ASP A 130 -10.95 -18.31 -4.04
C ASP A 130 -10.28 -16.94 -3.89
N HIS A 131 -9.08 -16.76 -4.45
CA HIS A 131 -8.42 -15.45 -4.50
C HIS A 131 -9.16 -14.46 -5.40
N ALA A 132 -9.59 -14.86 -6.60
CA ALA A 132 -10.36 -14.03 -7.52
C ALA A 132 -11.71 -13.54 -6.93
N THR A 133 -12.32 -14.29 -6.01
CA THR A 133 -13.54 -13.81 -5.33
C THR A 133 -13.29 -12.68 -4.33
N ARG A 134 -12.04 -12.46 -3.90
CA ARG A 134 -11.66 -11.45 -2.90
C ARG A 134 -10.90 -10.28 -3.50
N ASP A 135 -10.21 -10.51 -4.61
CA ASP A 135 -9.41 -9.52 -5.30
C ASP A 135 -9.96 -9.29 -6.71
N ARG A 136 -10.62 -8.13 -6.88
CA ARG A 136 -11.29 -7.75 -8.12
C ARG A 136 -10.30 -7.55 -9.27
N LEU A 137 -9.13 -6.98 -8.98
CA LEU A 137 -8.09 -6.73 -9.99
C LEU A 137 -7.51 -8.07 -10.48
N PHE A 138 -7.21 -8.97 -9.55
CA PHE A 138 -6.80 -10.33 -9.91
C PHE A 138 -7.88 -11.05 -10.73
N ALA A 139 -9.15 -10.91 -10.36
CA ALA A 139 -10.25 -11.48 -11.13
C ALA A 139 -10.31 -10.93 -12.57
N ALA A 140 -10.17 -9.62 -12.75
CA ALA A 140 -10.14 -9.00 -14.07
C ALA A 140 -8.97 -9.49 -14.92
N ARG A 141 -7.76 -9.55 -14.34
CA ARG A 141 -6.56 -10.08 -15.00
C ARG A 141 -6.73 -11.56 -15.38
N LEU A 142 -7.29 -12.38 -14.48
CA LEU A 142 -7.58 -13.79 -14.74
C LEU A 142 -8.59 -13.96 -15.88
N LEU A 143 -9.70 -13.22 -15.85
CA LEU A 143 -10.73 -13.26 -16.91
C LEU A 143 -10.17 -12.77 -18.25
N SER A 144 -9.35 -11.72 -18.25
CA SER A 144 -8.69 -11.23 -19.47
C SER A 144 -7.74 -12.28 -20.05
N ALA A 145 -6.87 -12.87 -19.21
CA ALA A 145 -5.96 -13.92 -19.63
C ALA A 145 -6.69 -15.16 -20.18
N ALA A 146 -7.90 -15.43 -19.69
CA ALA A 146 -8.78 -16.49 -20.19
C ALA A 146 -9.61 -16.09 -21.42
N GLY A 147 -9.59 -14.83 -21.86
CA GLY A 147 -10.44 -14.31 -22.93
C GLY A 147 -11.93 -14.23 -22.57
N LEU A 148 -12.24 -14.17 -21.28
CA LEU A 148 -13.61 -14.17 -20.72
C LEU A 148 -14.01 -12.80 -20.14
N LEU A 149 -13.13 -11.80 -20.14
CA LEU A 149 -13.46 -10.47 -19.66
C LEU A 149 -14.38 -9.76 -20.68
N GLU A 150 -15.61 -9.45 -20.26
CA GLU A 150 -16.56 -8.69 -21.07
C GLU A 150 -16.19 -7.20 -21.05
N HIS A 151 -15.54 -6.72 -22.10
CA HIS A 151 -15.02 -5.34 -22.20
C HIS A 151 -16.10 -4.27 -21.93
N ARG A 152 -17.32 -4.49 -22.41
CA ARG A 152 -18.45 -3.57 -22.21
C ARG A 152 -18.78 -3.36 -20.72
N SER A 153 -18.66 -4.40 -19.91
CA SER A 153 -18.90 -4.30 -18.46
C SER A 153 -17.79 -3.50 -17.74
N ALA A 154 -16.55 -3.57 -18.23
CA ALA A 154 -15.44 -2.79 -17.67
C ALA A 154 -15.58 -1.30 -17.99
N VAL A 155 -15.96 -0.97 -19.23
CA VAL A 155 -16.26 0.40 -19.68
C VAL A 155 -17.40 1.02 -18.87
N GLU A 156 -18.56 0.34 -18.78
CA GLU A 156 -19.73 0.85 -18.06
C GLU A 156 -19.45 1.08 -16.57
N VAL A 157 -18.64 0.22 -15.95
CA VAL A 157 -18.24 0.42 -14.55
C VAL A 157 -17.24 1.57 -14.42
N TYR A 158 -16.29 1.70 -15.34
CA TYR A 158 -15.32 2.78 -15.31
C TYR A 158 -15.99 4.16 -15.50
N GLU A 159 -16.93 4.28 -16.43
CA GLU A 159 -17.75 5.50 -16.60
C GLU A 159 -18.48 5.90 -15.31
N ALA A 160 -19.09 4.92 -14.62
CA ALA A 160 -19.75 5.17 -13.34
C ALA A 160 -18.75 5.64 -12.27
N VAL A 161 -17.53 5.08 -12.25
CA VAL A 161 -16.45 5.51 -11.35
C VAL A 161 -16.04 6.94 -11.66
N LEU A 162 -15.85 7.31 -12.93
CA LEU A 162 -15.51 8.69 -13.31
C LEU A 162 -16.57 9.69 -12.84
N GLN A 163 -17.85 9.36 -13.01
CA GLN A 163 -18.96 10.19 -12.53
C GLN A 163 -18.95 10.37 -11.01
N GLU A 164 -18.71 9.29 -10.26
CA GLU A 164 -18.62 9.33 -8.81
C GLU A 164 -17.41 10.14 -8.33
N VAL A 165 -16.24 9.92 -8.94
CA VAL A 165 -15.00 10.63 -8.62
C VAL A 165 -15.10 12.12 -8.93
N ALA A 166 -15.63 12.49 -10.10
CA ALA A 166 -15.86 13.89 -10.47
C ALA A 166 -16.81 14.62 -9.50
N ALA A 167 -17.67 13.88 -8.79
CA ALA A 167 -18.61 14.43 -7.84
C ALA A 167 -18.07 14.56 -6.40
N VAL A 168 -16.89 13.98 -6.09
CA VAL A 168 -16.36 13.87 -4.71
C VAL A 168 -16.35 15.22 -3.98
N THR A 169 -15.89 16.29 -4.63
CA THR A 169 -15.75 17.62 -4.03
C THR A 169 -16.93 18.56 -4.28
N THR A 170 -17.98 18.08 -4.95
CA THR A 170 -19.16 18.89 -5.29
C THR A 170 -20.15 19.06 -4.12
N GLY A 171 -20.05 18.19 -3.11
CA GLY A 171 -20.85 18.25 -1.89
C GLY A 171 -20.33 19.26 -0.87
N SER A 172 -21.16 19.62 0.11
CA SER A 172 -20.78 20.57 1.17
C SER A 172 -20.02 19.95 2.36
N ARG A 173 -19.78 18.64 2.33
CA ARG A 173 -19.14 17.86 3.41
C ARG A 173 -18.29 16.73 2.83
N TRP A 174 -17.19 17.10 2.19
CA TRP A 174 -16.16 16.15 1.77
C TRP A 174 -14.92 16.32 2.66
N GLU A 175 -14.13 15.26 2.77
CA GLU A 175 -12.88 15.21 3.52
C GLU A 175 -11.72 14.84 2.59
N ILE A 176 -10.47 15.17 2.97
CA ILE A 176 -9.27 14.81 2.19
C ILE A 176 -9.23 13.30 1.90
N ALA A 177 -9.64 12.47 2.87
CA ALA A 177 -9.73 11.02 2.71
C ALA A 177 -10.66 10.60 1.55
N ASP A 178 -11.73 11.34 1.26
CA ASP A 178 -12.61 11.04 0.14
C ASP A 178 -11.89 11.22 -1.21
N VAL A 179 -11.01 12.22 -1.31
CA VAL A 179 -10.19 12.48 -2.51
C VAL A 179 -9.09 11.42 -2.65
N GLU A 180 -8.49 10.98 -1.55
CA GLU A 180 -7.52 9.88 -1.58
C GLU A 180 -8.16 8.56 -2.01
N ASP A 181 -9.33 8.24 -1.47
CA ASP A 181 -10.06 7.03 -1.83
C ASP A 181 -10.52 7.06 -3.28
N ALA A 182 -10.90 8.25 -3.78
CA ALA A 182 -11.17 8.46 -5.19
C ALA A 182 -9.93 8.20 -6.07
N GLY A 183 -8.75 8.70 -5.68
CA GLY A 183 -7.49 8.46 -6.38
C GLY A 183 -7.11 6.98 -6.41
N ARG A 184 -7.15 6.30 -5.26
CA ARG A 184 -6.89 4.84 -5.18
C ARG A 184 -7.86 4.03 -6.04
N ARG A 185 -9.13 4.44 -6.09
CA ARG A 185 -10.15 3.80 -6.91
C ARG A 185 -9.92 4.05 -8.40
N LEU A 186 -9.50 5.24 -8.80
CA LEU A 186 -9.10 5.51 -10.20
C LEU A 186 -7.99 4.56 -10.65
N ILE A 187 -6.88 4.48 -9.91
CA ILE A 187 -5.77 3.56 -10.24
C ILE A 187 -6.30 2.14 -10.48
N THR A 188 -7.05 1.61 -9.50
CA THR A 188 -7.54 0.22 -9.55
C THR A 188 -8.44 -0.03 -10.76
N GLU A 189 -9.38 0.86 -11.03
CA GLU A 189 -10.34 0.66 -12.12
C GLU A 189 -9.70 0.94 -13.48
N THR A 190 -8.67 1.80 -13.56
CA THR A 190 -7.87 2.01 -14.77
C THR A 190 -7.10 0.75 -15.13
N GLU A 191 -6.47 0.09 -14.16
CA GLU A 191 -5.79 -1.18 -14.39
C GLU A 191 -6.76 -2.27 -14.89
N ILE A 192 -7.97 -2.31 -14.35
CA ILE A 192 -9.02 -3.24 -14.79
C ILE A 192 -9.44 -2.94 -16.24
N LEU A 193 -9.64 -1.66 -16.59
CA LEU A 193 -9.96 -1.23 -17.94
C LEU A 193 -8.85 -1.64 -18.92
N CYS A 194 -7.59 -1.38 -18.56
CA CYS A 194 -6.40 -1.68 -19.38
C CYS A 194 -6.12 -3.19 -19.50
N ALA A 195 -6.61 -4.02 -18.58
CA ALA A 195 -6.57 -5.47 -18.72
C ALA A 195 -7.42 -5.95 -19.92
N GLY A 196 -8.40 -5.16 -20.38
CA GLY A 196 -9.18 -5.45 -21.59
C GLY A 196 -8.40 -5.24 -22.90
N PRO A 197 -9.06 -5.44 -24.06
CA PRO A 197 -8.52 -5.04 -25.35
C PRO A 197 -8.23 -3.53 -25.39
N ALA A 198 -7.10 -3.14 -25.98
CA ALA A 198 -6.83 -1.73 -26.25
C ALA A 198 -7.79 -1.23 -27.33
N GLY A 199 -8.34 -0.04 -27.12
CA GLY A 199 -9.31 0.59 -28.01
C GLY A 199 -9.46 2.07 -27.72
N THR A 200 -9.97 2.81 -28.70
CA THR A 200 -10.17 4.27 -28.60
C THR A 200 -11.04 4.65 -27.41
N GLU A 201 -12.10 3.88 -27.13
CA GLU A 201 -12.99 4.10 -25.98
C GLU A 201 -12.25 4.00 -24.63
N ALA A 202 -11.35 3.02 -24.47
CA ALA A 202 -10.55 2.89 -23.26
C ALA A 202 -9.55 4.06 -23.12
N LEU A 203 -8.94 4.50 -24.22
CA LEU A 203 -8.04 5.65 -24.22
C LEU A 203 -8.77 6.95 -23.83
N GLU A 204 -9.94 7.20 -24.43
CA GLU A 204 -10.76 8.38 -24.13
C GLU A 204 -11.14 8.44 -22.65
N LEU A 205 -11.51 7.30 -22.05
CA LEU A 205 -11.84 7.22 -20.62
C LEU A 205 -10.62 7.44 -19.72
N VAL A 206 -9.44 6.95 -20.09
CA VAL A 206 -8.21 7.23 -19.32
C VAL A 206 -7.83 8.71 -19.43
N GLU A 207 -8.01 9.33 -20.59
CA GLU A 207 -7.79 10.78 -20.75
C GLU A 207 -8.79 11.60 -19.91
N GLU A 208 -10.06 11.21 -19.88
CA GLU A 208 -11.06 11.84 -18.99
C GLU A 208 -10.71 11.67 -17.51
N ALA A 209 -10.19 10.50 -17.12
CA ALA A 209 -9.73 10.24 -15.75
C ALA A 209 -8.58 11.15 -15.34
N ILE A 210 -7.63 11.41 -16.25
CA ILE A 210 -6.52 12.35 -16.02
C ILE A 210 -7.08 13.76 -15.79
N GLU A 211 -8.01 14.22 -16.63
CA GLU A 211 -8.61 15.56 -16.47
C GLU A 211 -9.36 15.70 -15.14
N ILE A 212 -10.14 14.69 -14.74
CA ILE A 212 -10.83 14.66 -13.46
C ILE A 212 -9.83 14.66 -12.31
N TRP A 213 -8.79 13.84 -12.39
CA TRP A 213 -7.76 13.73 -11.36
C TRP A 213 -6.98 15.04 -11.21
N ASP A 214 -6.58 15.70 -12.30
CA ASP A 214 -5.90 16.99 -12.27
C ASP A 214 -6.72 18.05 -11.50
N GLY A 215 -8.05 18.00 -11.64
CA GLY A 215 -8.97 18.85 -10.87
C GLY A 215 -9.00 18.54 -9.37
N LEU A 216 -8.84 17.28 -8.99
CA LEU A 216 -8.88 16.81 -7.60
C LEU A 216 -7.52 16.88 -6.89
N ALA A 217 -6.44 16.62 -7.61
CA ALA A 217 -5.08 16.55 -7.09
C ALA A 217 -4.66 17.85 -6.39
N GLY A 218 -5.17 19.00 -6.86
CA GLY A 218 -4.96 20.31 -6.22
C GLY A 218 -5.38 20.32 -4.75
N HIS A 219 -6.44 19.60 -4.38
CA HIS A 219 -6.87 19.48 -2.98
C HIS A 219 -5.88 18.70 -2.12
N LEU A 220 -5.23 17.68 -2.68
CA LEU A 220 -4.18 16.93 -1.97
C LEU A 220 -2.88 17.73 -1.88
N VAL A 221 -2.53 18.50 -2.91
CA VAL A 221 -1.37 19.41 -2.87
C VAL A 221 -1.55 20.47 -1.79
N ASP A 222 -2.74 21.05 -1.66
CA ASP A 222 -3.06 22.04 -0.64
C ASP A 222 -3.05 21.45 0.79
N ALA A 223 -3.34 20.15 0.91
CA ALA A 223 -3.39 19.40 2.18
C ALA A 223 -2.16 18.51 2.41
N TRP A 224 -0.99 18.95 1.94
CA TRP A 224 0.28 18.19 2.01
C TRP A 224 0.67 17.74 3.42
N ASP A 225 0.19 18.42 4.46
CA ASP A 225 0.48 18.13 5.87
C ASP A 225 -0.38 17.00 6.47
N VAL A 226 -1.48 16.62 5.81
CA VAL A 226 -2.42 15.60 6.30
C VAL A 226 -2.75 14.51 5.29
N ARG A 227 -2.34 14.66 4.02
CA ARG A 227 -2.54 13.66 2.98
C ARG A 227 -1.70 12.40 3.25
N ARG A 228 -2.26 11.25 2.90
CA ARG A 228 -1.64 9.92 2.93
C ARG A 228 -1.37 9.35 1.55
N LEU A 229 -1.99 9.94 0.52
CA LEU A 229 -1.76 9.58 -0.88
C LEU A 229 -0.98 10.71 -1.54
N ASP A 230 0.14 10.38 -2.20
CA ASP A 230 0.80 11.35 -3.05
C ASP A 230 0.02 11.49 -4.36
N PRO A 231 -0.40 12.71 -4.74
CA PRO A 231 -1.08 12.91 -6.01
C PRO A 231 -0.23 12.55 -7.23
N GLU A 232 1.10 12.55 -7.11
CA GLU A 232 2.00 12.08 -8.16
C GLU A 232 1.81 10.57 -8.43
N ASP A 233 1.55 9.75 -7.42
CA ASP A 233 1.34 8.29 -7.58
C ASP A 233 0.16 7.98 -8.51
N VAL A 234 -0.95 8.71 -8.35
CA VAL A 234 -2.14 8.55 -9.20
C VAL A 234 -1.87 9.11 -10.60
N THR A 235 -1.18 10.25 -10.69
CA THR A 235 -0.83 10.89 -11.96
C THR A 235 0.03 9.97 -12.82
N ASP A 236 1.06 9.37 -12.21
CA ASP A 236 2.00 8.48 -12.87
C ASP A 236 1.30 7.20 -13.34
N ALA A 237 0.45 6.61 -12.50
CA ALA A 237 -0.32 5.42 -12.86
C ALA A 237 -1.25 5.67 -14.07
N LEU A 238 -1.97 6.80 -14.09
CA LEU A 238 -2.84 7.16 -15.22
C LEU A 238 -2.03 7.48 -16.48
N ALA A 239 -0.88 8.16 -16.35
CA ALA A 239 0.01 8.46 -17.46
C ALA A 239 0.64 7.20 -18.05
N GLU A 240 0.99 6.21 -17.23
CA GLU A 240 1.45 4.90 -17.67
C GLU A 240 0.36 4.15 -18.42
N ALA A 241 -0.85 4.06 -17.86
CA ALA A 241 -1.99 3.42 -18.53
C ALA A 241 -2.28 4.03 -19.90
N ARG A 242 -2.20 5.37 -20.01
CA ARG A 242 -2.36 6.08 -21.29
C ARG A 242 -1.27 5.71 -22.29
N ARG A 243 0.00 5.65 -21.86
CA ARG A 243 1.13 5.25 -22.72
C ARG A 243 0.94 3.82 -23.22
N ASP A 244 0.59 2.90 -22.35
CA ASP A 244 0.38 1.49 -22.69
C ASP A 244 -0.77 1.29 -23.69
N LEU A 245 -1.85 2.07 -23.58
CA LEU A 245 -2.95 2.02 -24.54
C LEU A 245 -2.57 2.59 -25.91
N LEU A 246 -1.63 3.53 -25.98
CA LEU A 246 -1.13 4.08 -27.24
C LEU A 246 -0.12 3.16 -27.95
N ASP A 247 0.61 2.35 -27.19
CA ASP A 247 1.65 1.45 -27.70
C ASP A 247 1.10 0.08 -28.18
N ARG A 248 -0.17 -0.23 -27.90
CA ARG A 248 -0.86 -1.50 -28.25
C ARG A 248 -1.66 -1.41 -29.56
#